data_AF-A0A8H7H2P5-F1
#
_entry.id   AF-A0A8H7H2P5-F1
#
_cell.length_a   1.000
_cell.length_b   1.000
_cell.length_c   1.000
_cell.angle_alpha   90.00
_cell.angle_beta   90.00
_cell.angle_gamma   90.00
#
_symmetry.space_group_name_H-M   'P 1'
#
loop_
_entity.id
_entity.type
_entity.pdbx_description
1 polymer ?
#
loop_
_entity_poly.entity_id
_entity_poly.type
_entity_poly.pdbx_seq_one_letter_code
_entity_poly.pdbx_strand_id
1 'polypeptide(L)'
;MLRSPHRLLSEPWMFPKEWVQKMGGESCDDCSKCAASELSTWFTQKDVDDIAAAGLNTVRIPIGYWIIEDLPKGGLEFLKNGLRMLKEKGIHVMLDFHAMPGVSSANQMFAGRCTSDVRFYTDKNYERALTWAAVMTEMVYRDPDFSTVFAIEAINEPIMDASKTPGYGNYQKRFVEVVRSVESKFGVSCPGVDRCRIFSDPLSLAADKVVVRVLEKAISILNKTADKPGLELLYPSTHINSTLNLGGVEISAIRQGHGAGRLPLPMSAVTQSIPVKRSIDDHIVPRELRLEQYNTRRRQPPKRTGPGTVRKVADRGVADPNPDSYMQTICNTDRVKNAYADNNNPLVFGEWSLATNFDASEDFIRDWADAQRYIYAGQADGWIFWSHKIEQGSPYIPYWSYFSALKAGYFKKDPSRLANPNVCKPWIANRTSTTV
;
A
#
# COMPACT_ATOMS: atom_id res chain seq x y z
N MET A 1 -26.32 15.42 19.47
CA MET A 1 -25.52 15.21 18.24
C MET A 1 -24.14 14.74 18.64
N LEU A 2 -23.88 13.43 18.64
CA LEU A 2 -22.58 12.85 19.02
C LEU A 2 -21.64 12.93 17.81
N ARG A 3 -20.72 13.89 17.83
CA ARG A 3 -19.53 13.88 16.98
C ARG A 3 -18.57 12.86 17.60
N SER A 4 -18.62 11.59 17.18
CA SER A 4 -17.55 10.65 17.53
C SER A 4 -16.39 10.92 16.57
N PRO A 5 -15.25 11.42 17.06
CA PRO A 5 -14.07 11.53 16.23
C PRO A 5 -13.35 10.18 16.24
N HIS A 6 -12.70 9.82 15.14
CA HIS A 6 -12.12 8.50 14.94
C HIS A 6 -10.76 8.63 14.24
N ARG A 7 -9.85 7.66 14.41
CA ARG A 7 -8.43 7.78 14.01
C ARG A 7 -8.03 6.88 12.84
N LEU A 8 -7.18 7.41 11.95
CA LEU A 8 -6.37 6.62 11.01
C LEU A 8 -4.87 6.87 11.29
N LEU A 9 -4.41 8.09 11.01
CA LEU A 9 -3.11 8.66 11.38
C LEU A 9 -3.17 10.19 11.12
N SER A 10 -2.46 10.98 11.92
CA SER A 10 -2.41 12.44 11.79
C SER A 10 -0.97 12.94 11.90
N GLU A 11 -0.69 14.05 11.23
CA GLU A 11 0.56 14.79 11.40
C GLU A 11 0.25 16.24 11.77
N PRO A 12 0.68 16.74 12.94
CA PRO A 12 0.24 18.04 13.47
C PRO A 12 0.51 19.23 12.54
N TRP A 13 1.60 19.19 11.79
CA TRP A 13 1.97 20.27 10.87
C TRP A 13 0.98 20.44 9.70
N MET A 14 0.20 19.39 9.38
CA MET A 14 -0.80 19.44 8.30
C MET A 14 -2.05 20.23 8.71
N PHE A 15 -2.37 20.31 10.00
CA PHE A 15 -3.55 21.01 10.51
C PHE A 15 -3.33 21.56 11.93
N PRO A 16 -2.36 22.47 12.12
CA PRO A 16 -1.90 22.88 13.45
C PRO A 16 -2.99 23.55 14.31
N LYS A 17 -3.94 24.29 13.71
CA LYS A 17 -5.04 24.88 14.49
C LYS A 17 -6.05 23.81 14.89
N GLU A 18 -6.48 22.96 13.97
CA GLU A 18 -7.39 21.86 14.30
C GLU A 18 -6.77 20.90 15.34
N TRP A 19 -5.48 20.62 15.19
CA TRP A 19 -4.66 19.85 16.12
C TRP A 19 -4.81 20.34 17.57
N VAL A 20 -4.47 21.61 17.80
CA VAL A 20 -4.50 22.20 19.14
C VAL A 20 -5.93 22.45 19.62
N GLN A 21 -6.78 22.99 18.75
CA GLN A 21 -8.08 23.55 19.16
C GLN A 21 -9.20 22.52 19.23
N LYS A 22 -9.11 21.43 18.46
CA LYS A 22 -10.19 20.42 18.36
C LYS A 22 -9.75 19.02 18.75
N MET A 23 -8.48 18.69 18.53
CA MET A 23 -7.96 17.35 18.84
C MET A 23 -7.31 17.28 20.22
N GLY A 24 -7.04 18.43 20.85
CA GLY A 24 -6.40 18.56 22.17
C GLY A 24 -4.88 18.33 22.15
N GLY A 25 -4.29 18.24 20.95
CA GLY A 25 -2.86 17.97 20.81
C GLY A 25 -1.99 19.16 21.19
N GLU A 26 -0.73 18.90 21.49
CA GLU A 26 0.26 19.93 21.82
C GLU A 26 1.16 20.26 20.63
N SER A 27 1.60 21.52 20.54
CA SER A 27 2.58 22.00 19.55
C SER A 27 3.87 22.36 20.27
N CYS A 28 4.99 21.73 19.88
CA CYS A 28 6.31 21.97 20.46
C CYS A 28 7.40 21.88 19.39
N ASP A 29 8.53 22.56 19.62
CA ASP A 29 9.68 22.55 18.71
C ASP A 29 10.33 21.16 18.59
N ASP A 30 10.27 20.39 19.67
CA ASP A 30 10.70 18.99 19.73
C ASP A 30 9.46 18.12 19.90
N CYS A 31 9.08 17.42 18.83
CA CYS A 31 7.87 16.60 18.82
C CYS A 31 7.89 15.44 19.83
N SER A 32 9.07 15.06 20.35
CA SER A 32 9.18 14.00 21.36
C SER A 32 8.69 14.45 22.75
N LYS A 33 8.50 15.75 22.95
CA LYS A 33 8.07 16.36 24.22
C LYS A 33 6.57 16.68 24.27
N CYS A 34 5.85 16.59 23.16
CA CYS A 34 4.43 16.93 23.10
C CYS A 34 3.53 15.76 23.51
N ALA A 35 2.45 16.06 24.23
CA ALA A 35 1.33 15.15 24.35
C ALA A 35 0.58 15.02 23.01
N ALA A 36 0.27 13.78 22.64
CA ALA A 36 -0.54 13.48 21.46
C ALA A 36 -2.01 13.27 21.88
N SER A 37 -2.94 14.07 21.36
CA SER A 37 -4.36 13.69 21.34
C SER A 37 -5.01 14.08 20.01
N GLU A 38 -5.90 13.21 19.54
CA GLU A 38 -6.00 12.89 18.12
C GLU A 38 -7.39 12.42 17.76
N LEU A 39 -8.27 13.30 17.32
CA LEU A 39 -9.67 12.94 17.11
C LEU A 39 -10.24 13.93 16.09
N SER A 40 -10.42 13.47 14.85
CA SER A 40 -10.50 14.30 13.66
C SER A 40 -11.76 14.02 12.84
N THR A 41 -12.34 15.06 12.23
CA THR A 41 -13.33 14.93 11.15
C THR A 41 -12.75 15.44 9.82
N TRP A 42 -11.43 15.37 9.67
CA TRP A 42 -10.68 16.04 8.59
C TRP A 42 -11.10 15.59 7.20
N PHE A 43 -11.43 14.32 7.02
CA PHE A 43 -11.85 13.77 5.73
C PHE A 43 -13.39 13.63 5.65
N THR A 44 -13.99 14.18 4.60
CA THR A 44 -15.43 14.32 4.43
C THR A 44 -15.89 13.93 3.02
N GLN A 45 -17.20 13.80 2.81
CA GLN A 45 -17.77 13.54 1.47
C GLN A 45 -17.37 14.61 0.45
N LYS A 46 -17.26 15.88 0.89
CA LYS A 46 -16.82 16.97 -0.01
C LYS A 46 -15.41 16.70 -0.55
N ASP A 47 -14.51 16.19 0.28
CA ASP A 47 -13.14 15.86 -0.16
C ASP A 47 -13.15 14.76 -1.21
N VAL A 48 -14.02 13.76 -1.05
CA VAL A 48 -14.23 12.68 -2.03
C VAL A 48 -14.79 13.23 -3.34
N ASP A 49 -15.77 14.14 -3.27
CA ASP A 49 -16.33 14.80 -4.45
C ASP A 49 -15.28 15.65 -5.18
N ASP A 50 -14.45 16.39 -4.45
CA ASP A 50 -13.36 17.19 -5.02
C ASP A 50 -12.30 16.30 -5.71
N ILE A 51 -11.95 15.16 -5.11
CA ILE A 51 -11.02 14.16 -5.68
C ILE A 51 -11.57 13.61 -7.00
N ALA A 52 -12.83 13.17 -7.01
CA ALA A 52 -13.48 12.67 -8.21
C ALA A 52 -13.59 13.76 -9.31
N ALA A 53 -13.97 14.98 -8.92
CA ALA A 53 -14.11 16.11 -9.85
C ALA A 53 -12.77 16.55 -10.47
N ALA A 54 -11.65 16.34 -9.77
CA ALA A 54 -10.31 16.55 -10.30
C ALA A 54 -9.82 15.41 -11.21
N GLY A 55 -10.62 14.38 -11.45
CA GLY A 55 -10.25 13.24 -12.30
C GLY A 55 -9.21 12.31 -11.65
N LEU A 56 -9.00 12.42 -10.34
CA LEU A 56 -8.14 11.51 -9.58
C LEU A 56 -8.91 10.21 -9.31
N ASN A 57 -8.23 9.07 -9.44
CA ASN A 57 -8.86 7.75 -9.35
C ASN A 57 -8.33 6.88 -8.20
N THR A 58 -7.33 7.36 -7.46
CA THR A 58 -6.64 6.57 -6.43
C THR A 58 -6.28 7.45 -5.23
N VAL A 59 -6.48 6.91 -4.02
CA VAL A 59 -5.98 7.49 -2.77
C VAL A 59 -5.12 6.50 -2.01
N ARG A 60 -4.12 7.02 -1.30
CA ARG A 60 -3.36 6.29 -0.28
C ARG A 60 -3.86 6.72 1.09
N ILE A 61 -4.18 5.75 1.94
CA ILE A 61 -4.69 6.00 3.28
C ILE A 61 -3.67 5.50 4.31
N PRO A 62 -2.88 6.40 4.91
CA PRO A 62 -2.05 6.10 6.07
C PRO A 62 -2.90 5.64 7.24
N ILE A 63 -2.56 4.48 7.80
CA ILE A 63 -3.21 3.91 8.98
C ILE A 63 -2.17 3.45 9.99
N GLY A 64 -2.53 3.48 11.27
CA GLY A 64 -1.71 2.90 12.34
C GLY A 64 -2.19 1.52 12.78
N TYR A 65 -1.27 0.71 13.30
CA TYR A 65 -1.53 -0.68 13.71
C TYR A 65 -2.67 -0.84 14.72
N TRP A 66 -2.89 0.22 15.50
CA TRP A 66 -3.88 0.28 16.57
C TRP A 66 -5.32 0.17 16.07
N ILE A 67 -5.55 0.30 14.75
CA ILE A 67 -6.85 0.12 14.11
C ILE A 67 -7.45 -1.27 14.35
N ILE A 68 -6.61 -2.32 14.45
CA ILE A 68 -7.06 -3.68 14.77
C ILE A 68 -6.98 -4.02 16.26
N GLU A 69 -6.35 -3.17 17.05
CA GLU A 69 -6.32 -3.28 18.52
C GLU A 69 -7.47 -2.47 19.17
N ASP A 70 -8.31 -1.82 18.35
CA ASP A 70 -9.43 -0.95 18.76
C ASP A 70 -9.00 0.20 19.67
N LEU A 71 -7.79 0.73 19.43
CA LEU A 71 -7.19 1.80 20.21
C LEU A 71 -6.86 3.00 19.33
N PRO A 72 -7.43 4.19 19.60
CA PRO A 72 -8.69 4.39 20.29
C PRO A 72 -9.86 3.88 19.46
N LYS A 73 -10.98 3.69 20.16
CA LYS A 73 -12.19 3.09 19.63
C LYS A 73 -12.70 3.81 18.38
N GLY A 74 -13.18 3.02 17.43
CA GLY A 74 -13.92 3.49 16.25
C GLY A 74 -13.06 3.91 15.04
N GLY A 75 -11.73 3.80 15.11
CA GLY A 75 -10.86 4.04 13.94
C GLY A 75 -11.23 3.17 12.72
N LEU A 76 -11.59 1.90 12.96
CA LEU A 76 -12.05 0.99 11.91
C LEU A 76 -13.38 1.43 11.27
N GLU A 77 -14.34 1.89 12.06
CA GLU A 77 -15.63 2.38 11.56
C GLU A 77 -15.43 3.62 10.68
N PHE A 78 -14.53 4.51 11.08
CA PHE A 78 -14.18 5.68 10.28
C PHE A 78 -13.44 5.33 9.00
N LEU A 79 -12.53 4.35 9.03
CA LEU A 79 -11.95 3.80 7.82
C LEU A 79 -13.04 3.31 6.88
N LYS A 80 -13.96 2.47 7.37
CA LYS A 80 -15.08 1.94 6.58
C LYS A 80 -15.94 3.03 5.96
N ASN A 81 -16.30 4.06 6.74
CA ASN A 81 -17.07 5.19 6.25
C ASN A 81 -16.32 5.94 5.13
N GLY A 82 -15.02 6.19 5.30
CA GLY A 82 -14.17 6.77 4.26
C GLY A 82 -14.12 5.91 2.98
N LEU A 83 -13.88 4.61 3.14
CA LEU A 83 -13.82 3.66 2.03
C LEU A 83 -15.16 3.57 1.28
N ARG A 84 -16.29 3.63 1.99
CA ARG A 84 -17.62 3.64 1.36
C ARG A 84 -17.84 4.87 0.49
N MET A 85 -17.51 6.05 1.01
CA MET A 85 -17.61 7.30 0.23
C MET A 85 -16.72 7.23 -1.03
N LEU A 86 -15.48 6.74 -0.90
CA LEU A 86 -14.54 6.59 -2.01
C LEU A 86 -15.05 5.57 -3.05
N LYS A 87 -15.58 4.43 -2.59
CA LYS A 87 -16.17 3.39 -3.43
C LYS A 87 -17.32 3.93 -4.28
N GLU A 88 -18.21 4.74 -3.70
CA GLU A 88 -19.34 5.33 -4.41
C GLU A 88 -18.92 6.23 -5.59
N LYS A 89 -17.68 6.73 -5.58
CA LYS A 89 -17.09 7.49 -6.70
C LYS A 89 -16.14 6.68 -7.59
N GLY A 90 -16.03 5.36 -7.36
CA GLY A 90 -15.10 4.51 -8.10
C GLY A 90 -13.62 4.80 -7.82
N ILE A 91 -13.30 5.39 -6.65
CA ILE A 91 -11.92 5.70 -6.27
C ILE A 91 -11.29 4.47 -5.61
N HIS A 92 -10.12 4.07 -6.11
CA HIS A 92 -9.33 2.96 -5.61
C HIS A 92 -8.47 3.35 -4.42
N VAL A 93 -8.20 2.39 -3.53
CA VAL A 93 -7.51 2.64 -2.27
C VAL A 93 -6.28 1.76 -2.10
N MET A 94 -5.16 2.40 -1.77
CA MET A 94 -4.00 1.73 -1.19
C MET A 94 -3.99 1.98 0.32
N LEU A 95 -4.12 0.92 1.11
CA LEU A 95 -3.94 1.01 2.55
C LEU A 95 -2.45 1.02 2.86
N ASP A 96 -2.03 1.92 3.74
CA ASP A 96 -0.63 2.08 4.07
C ASP A 96 -0.37 1.88 5.55
N PHE A 97 0.45 0.88 5.87
CA PHE A 97 0.83 0.57 7.23
C PHE A 97 1.88 1.58 7.69
N HIS A 98 1.38 2.71 8.15
CA HIS A 98 2.17 3.92 8.27
C HIS A 98 2.79 4.07 9.66
N ALA A 99 2.01 3.82 10.71
CA ALA A 99 2.48 3.81 12.08
C ALA A 99 2.55 2.38 12.62
N MET A 100 3.77 1.85 12.68
CA MET A 100 4.04 0.46 13.03
C MET A 100 4.02 0.22 14.56
N PRO A 101 3.72 -1.01 15.03
CA PRO A 101 3.83 -1.35 16.44
C PRO A 101 5.25 -1.07 16.96
N GLY A 102 5.36 -0.25 18.01
CA GLY A 102 6.66 0.08 18.60
C GLY A 102 7.50 1.08 17.81
N VAL A 103 6.93 1.82 16.85
CA VAL A 103 7.60 2.90 16.09
C VAL A 103 8.72 2.39 15.18
N SER A 104 8.57 2.60 13.87
CA SER A 104 9.52 2.17 12.84
C SER A 104 10.65 3.17 12.58
N SER A 105 10.43 4.44 12.88
CA SER A 105 11.36 5.54 12.55
C SER A 105 11.46 6.56 13.69
N ALA A 106 12.70 6.83 14.09
CA ALA A 106 12.99 7.70 15.23
C ALA A 106 12.65 9.17 14.92
N ASN A 107 12.04 9.85 15.89
CA ASN A 107 11.74 11.29 15.84
C ASN A 107 10.89 11.72 14.64
N GLN A 108 10.02 10.84 14.17
CA GLN A 108 9.11 11.11 13.05
C GLN A 108 7.66 11.08 13.52
N MET A 109 6.94 12.17 13.28
CA MET A 109 5.52 12.28 13.67
C MET A 109 4.66 11.28 12.90
N PHE A 110 4.99 11.07 11.62
CA PHE A 110 4.31 10.11 10.76
C PHE A 110 4.35 8.69 11.32
N ALA A 111 5.35 8.31 12.12
CA ALA A 111 5.45 6.98 12.72
C ALA A 111 4.42 6.73 13.85
N GLY A 112 3.47 7.65 14.03
CA GLY A 112 2.34 7.58 14.97
C GLY A 112 2.68 8.02 16.40
N ARG A 113 3.97 8.06 16.73
CA ARG A 113 4.49 8.67 17.95
C ARG A 113 5.90 9.17 17.66
N CYS A 114 6.11 10.48 17.79
CA CYS A 114 7.45 11.04 17.72
C CYS A 114 8.24 10.65 18.97
N THR A 115 9.25 9.79 18.79
CA THR A 115 10.14 9.33 19.86
C THR A 115 11.44 8.80 19.28
N SER A 116 12.53 8.87 20.05
CA SER A 116 13.81 8.25 19.71
C SER A 116 13.83 6.74 20.01
N ASP A 117 12.85 6.24 20.78
CA ASP A 117 12.75 4.83 21.18
C ASP A 117 12.08 3.98 20.10
N VAL A 118 12.89 3.49 19.16
CA VAL A 118 12.47 2.61 18.06
C VAL A 118 12.49 1.15 18.52
N ARG A 119 11.31 0.51 18.53
CA ARG A 119 11.12 -0.88 18.96
C ARG A 119 10.43 -1.76 17.92
N PHE A 120 10.09 -1.23 16.75
CA PHE A 120 9.42 -2.02 15.71
C PHE A 120 10.23 -3.25 15.27
N TYR A 121 11.56 -3.12 15.15
CA TYR A 121 12.45 -4.16 14.64
C TYR A 121 12.75 -5.27 15.67
N THR A 122 11.68 -5.89 16.18
CA THR A 122 11.70 -6.98 17.15
C THR A 122 10.66 -8.03 16.79
N ASP A 123 10.91 -9.29 17.10
CA ASP A 123 9.98 -10.39 16.78
C ASP A 123 8.57 -10.14 17.32
N LYS A 124 8.46 -9.57 18.53
CA LYS A 124 7.17 -9.21 19.15
C LYS A 124 6.38 -8.21 18.28
N ASN A 125 7.02 -7.15 17.81
CA ASN A 125 6.33 -6.11 17.03
C ASN A 125 6.14 -6.51 15.56
N TYR A 126 7.02 -7.34 15.00
CA TYR A 126 6.77 -8.00 13.72
C TYR A 126 5.53 -8.89 13.77
N GLU A 127 5.37 -9.73 14.79
CA GLU A 127 4.15 -10.55 14.94
C GLU A 127 2.87 -9.70 15.02
N ARG A 128 2.91 -8.56 15.71
CA ARG A 128 1.77 -7.63 15.78
C ARG A 128 1.44 -7.03 14.41
N ALA A 129 2.44 -6.57 13.68
CA ALA A 129 2.26 -6.02 12.34
C ALA A 129 1.79 -7.08 11.32
N LEU A 130 2.26 -8.32 11.43
CA LEU A 130 1.78 -9.44 10.62
C LEU A 130 0.33 -9.82 10.97
N THR A 131 -0.05 -9.76 12.24
CA THR A 131 -1.44 -9.95 12.68
C THR A 131 -2.34 -8.88 12.08
N TRP A 132 -1.87 -7.63 12.08
CA TRP A 132 -2.55 -6.53 11.40
C TRP A 132 -2.72 -6.78 9.89
N ALA A 133 -1.66 -7.23 9.21
CA ALA A 133 -1.73 -7.59 7.79
C ALA A 133 -2.80 -8.66 7.51
N ALA A 134 -2.85 -9.72 8.32
CA ALA A 134 -3.84 -10.77 8.21
C ALA A 134 -5.28 -10.24 8.37
N VAL A 135 -5.54 -9.44 9.41
CA VAL A 135 -6.87 -8.87 9.68
C VAL A 135 -7.31 -7.94 8.55
N MET A 136 -6.45 -7.02 8.09
CA MET A 136 -6.80 -6.11 7.00
C MET A 136 -7.01 -6.86 5.68
N THR A 137 -6.22 -7.89 5.40
CA THR A 137 -6.42 -8.73 4.20
C THR A 137 -7.76 -9.45 4.25
N GLU A 138 -8.14 -10.04 5.40
CA GLU A 138 -9.46 -10.66 5.57
C GLU A 138 -10.59 -9.64 5.37
N MET A 139 -10.45 -8.41 5.86
CA MET A 139 -11.42 -7.32 5.63
C MET A 139 -11.57 -6.97 4.15
N VAL A 140 -10.46 -6.89 3.41
CA VAL A 140 -10.48 -6.61 1.96
C VAL A 140 -11.36 -7.59 1.19
N TYR A 141 -11.37 -8.87 1.58
CA TYR A 141 -12.15 -9.90 0.89
C TYR A 141 -13.54 -10.14 1.48
N ARG A 142 -13.80 -9.76 2.75
CA ARG A 142 -15.08 -10.05 3.44
C ARG A 142 -16.00 -8.85 3.60
N ASP A 143 -15.46 -7.63 3.64
CA ASP A 143 -16.21 -6.42 3.94
C ASP A 143 -16.47 -5.61 2.65
N PRO A 144 -17.73 -5.37 2.25
CA PRO A 144 -18.06 -4.66 1.02
C PRO A 144 -17.49 -3.23 0.94
N ASP A 145 -17.25 -2.60 2.08
CA ASP A 145 -16.68 -1.25 2.11
C ASP A 145 -15.21 -1.26 1.66
N PHE A 146 -14.50 -2.38 1.80
CA PHE A 146 -13.11 -2.53 1.38
C PHE A 146 -12.92 -2.95 -0.08
N SER A 147 -14.00 -3.11 -0.85
CA SER A 147 -13.94 -3.68 -2.21
C SER A 147 -13.11 -2.90 -3.23
N THR A 148 -12.82 -1.61 -3.01
CA THR A 148 -11.91 -0.82 -3.86
C THR A 148 -10.47 -0.79 -3.37
N VAL A 149 -10.17 -1.44 -2.25
CA VAL A 149 -8.80 -1.61 -1.76
C VAL A 149 -8.07 -2.60 -2.66
N PHE A 150 -7.01 -2.13 -3.34
CA PHE A 150 -6.26 -2.93 -4.29
C PHE A 150 -4.85 -3.29 -3.81
N ALA A 151 -4.35 -2.61 -2.78
CA ALA A 151 -3.01 -2.82 -2.24
C ALA A 151 -2.93 -2.52 -0.73
N ILE A 152 -2.04 -3.23 -0.06
CA ILE A 152 -1.61 -2.96 1.32
C ILE A 152 -0.09 -2.77 1.30
N GLU A 153 0.37 -1.58 1.69
CA GLU A 153 1.79 -1.28 1.89
C GLU A 153 2.25 -1.83 3.25
N ALA A 154 3.32 -2.62 3.26
CA ALA A 154 3.72 -3.39 4.44
C ALA A 154 4.30 -2.55 5.60
N ILE A 155 4.82 -1.37 5.27
CA ILE A 155 5.45 -0.43 6.19
C ILE A 155 5.80 0.87 5.45
N ASN A 156 5.45 2.00 6.04
CA ASN A 156 5.92 3.30 5.61
C ASN A 156 7.34 3.59 6.14
N GLU A 157 8.20 4.09 5.23
CA GLU A 157 9.50 4.71 5.52
C GLU A 157 10.32 4.05 6.65
N PRO A 158 10.74 2.77 6.49
CA PRO A 158 11.61 2.11 7.44
C PRO A 158 12.99 2.75 7.52
N ILE A 159 13.73 2.46 8.59
CA ILE A 159 15.15 2.79 8.69
C ILE A 159 15.90 2.01 7.60
N MET A 160 16.60 2.73 6.73
CA MET A 160 17.30 2.13 5.58
C MET A 160 18.64 1.49 5.93
N ASP A 161 19.12 1.69 7.16
CA ASP A 161 20.34 1.07 7.69
C ASP A 161 20.04 -0.35 8.19
N ALA A 162 20.58 -1.35 7.47
CA ALA A 162 20.39 -2.77 7.79
C ALA A 162 20.93 -3.15 9.18
N SER A 163 21.94 -2.44 9.70
CA SER A 163 22.48 -2.69 11.04
C SER A 163 21.49 -2.32 12.16
N LYS A 164 20.52 -1.45 11.85
CA LYS A 164 19.48 -0.97 12.78
C LYS A 164 18.13 -1.66 12.59
N THR A 165 18.01 -2.57 11.63
CA THR A 165 16.74 -3.23 11.26
C THR A 165 16.84 -4.77 11.29
N PRO A 166 17.25 -5.37 12.43
CA PRO A 166 17.43 -6.81 12.53
C PRO A 166 16.14 -7.56 12.19
N GLY A 167 16.26 -8.62 11.38
CA GLY A 167 15.12 -9.46 10.98
C GLY A 167 14.13 -8.83 10.00
N TYR A 168 14.34 -7.58 9.55
CA TYR A 168 13.38 -6.87 8.71
C TYR A 168 13.09 -7.57 7.37
N GLY A 169 14.12 -8.18 6.75
CA GLY A 169 13.92 -8.99 5.54
C GLY A 169 13.03 -10.22 5.77
N ASN A 170 13.09 -10.84 6.95
CA ASN A 170 12.20 -11.96 7.30
C ASN A 170 10.77 -11.47 7.56
N TYR A 171 10.61 -10.29 8.19
CA TYR A 171 9.30 -9.65 8.32
C TYR A 171 8.64 -9.41 6.96
N GLN A 172 9.38 -8.85 5.99
CA GLN A 172 8.84 -8.61 4.64
C GLN A 172 8.39 -9.89 3.93
N LYS A 173 9.18 -10.96 4.03
CA LYS A 173 8.81 -12.28 3.47
C LYS A 173 7.54 -12.83 4.12
N ARG A 174 7.49 -12.82 5.46
CA ARG A 174 6.33 -13.27 6.23
C ARG A 174 5.08 -12.43 5.96
N PHE A 175 5.23 -11.13 5.71
CA PHE A 175 4.11 -10.26 5.34
C PHE A 175 3.45 -10.77 4.06
N VAL A 176 4.26 -11.08 3.03
CA VAL A 176 3.76 -11.65 1.78
C VAL A 176 3.11 -13.02 2.03
N GLU A 177 3.76 -13.90 2.79
CA GLU A 177 3.22 -15.23 3.13
C GLU A 177 1.86 -15.13 3.83
N VAL A 178 1.71 -14.24 4.81
CA VAL A 178 0.46 -14.00 5.54
C VAL A 178 -0.64 -13.52 4.59
N VAL A 179 -0.37 -12.49 3.78
CA VAL A 179 -1.35 -11.97 2.81
C VAL A 179 -1.78 -13.07 1.85
N ARG A 180 -0.82 -13.82 1.28
CA ARG A 180 -1.13 -14.92 0.34
C ARG A 180 -1.87 -16.08 1.01
N SER A 181 -1.61 -16.34 2.29
CA SER A 181 -2.31 -17.37 3.07
C SER A 181 -3.77 -17.01 3.35
N VAL A 182 -4.07 -15.72 3.51
CA VAL A 182 -5.46 -15.26 3.62
C VAL A 182 -6.14 -15.32 2.24
N GLU A 183 -5.49 -14.77 1.22
CA GLU A 183 -5.98 -14.75 -0.16
C GLU A 183 -6.32 -16.14 -0.71
N SER A 184 -5.54 -17.16 -0.36
CA SER A 184 -5.78 -18.53 -0.80
C SER A 184 -7.11 -19.08 -0.32
N LYS A 185 -7.59 -18.67 0.87
CA LYS A 185 -8.91 -19.04 1.40
C LYS A 185 -10.06 -18.49 0.55
N PHE A 186 -9.83 -17.35 -0.09
CA PHE A 186 -10.78 -16.71 -1.00
C PHE A 186 -10.58 -17.13 -2.47
N GLY A 187 -9.78 -18.16 -2.72
CA GLY A 187 -9.55 -18.68 -4.08
C GLY A 187 -8.69 -17.79 -4.97
N VAL A 188 -8.05 -16.75 -4.43
CA VAL A 188 -7.19 -15.85 -5.21
C VAL A 188 -5.91 -16.57 -5.59
N SER A 189 -5.78 -16.94 -6.86
CA SER A 189 -4.56 -17.58 -7.40
C SER A 189 -3.49 -16.54 -7.70
N CYS A 190 -2.25 -16.82 -7.27
CA CYS A 190 -1.06 -16.07 -7.65
C CYS A 190 -0.13 -17.05 -8.38
N PRO A 191 -0.21 -17.16 -9.71
CA PRO A 191 0.61 -18.07 -10.50
C PRO A 191 2.08 -17.88 -10.19
N GLY A 192 2.86 -18.97 -10.09
CA GLY A 192 4.28 -19.02 -9.71
C GLY A 192 4.58 -18.88 -8.19
N VAL A 193 3.57 -18.64 -7.34
CA VAL A 193 3.66 -19.06 -5.93
C VAL A 193 3.52 -20.55 -6.08
N ASP A 194 4.65 -21.24 -5.95
CA ASP A 194 4.62 -22.66 -5.69
C ASP A 194 3.95 -22.84 -4.32
N ARG A 195 2.63 -23.01 -4.36
CA ARG A 195 1.83 -23.24 -3.16
C ARG A 195 2.24 -24.54 -2.49
N CYS A 196 2.88 -25.48 -3.18
CA CYS A 196 3.45 -26.69 -2.61
C CYS A 196 4.83 -26.44 -1.97
N ARG A 197 5.49 -25.29 -2.22
CA ARG A 197 6.66 -24.81 -1.44
C ARG A 197 6.28 -23.94 -0.25
N ILE A 198 5.10 -23.30 -0.27
CA ILE A 198 4.55 -22.56 0.89
C ILE A 198 3.71 -23.49 1.79
N PHE A 199 3.00 -24.43 1.18
CA PHE A 199 2.10 -25.42 1.77
C PHE A 199 2.41 -26.80 1.14
N SER A 200 3.50 -27.43 1.55
CA SER A 200 3.89 -28.77 1.07
C SER A 200 2.91 -29.89 1.43
N ASP A 201 1.96 -29.59 2.30
CA ASP A 201 0.82 -30.40 2.69
C ASP A 201 -0.15 -29.42 3.38
N PRO A 202 -1.47 -29.45 3.14
CA PRO A 202 -2.41 -28.69 3.96
C PRO A 202 -2.33 -29.04 5.46
N LEU A 203 -1.79 -30.24 5.79
CA LEU A 203 -1.41 -30.63 7.16
C LEU A 203 -0.03 -30.11 7.57
N SER A 204 0.80 -29.60 6.65
CA SER A 204 2.09 -28.95 6.93
C SER A 204 1.98 -27.43 7.14
N LEU A 205 1.01 -26.97 7.94
CA LEU A 205 1.15 -25.73 8.72
C LEU A 205 2.47 -25.69 9.56
N ALA A 206 3.34 -26.69 9.45
CA ALA A 206 4.59 -26.87 10.17
C ALA A 206 5.80 -26.02 9.70
N ALA A 207 5.75 -25.26 8.59
CA ALA A 207 6.97 -24.62 8.07
C ALA A 207 7.40 -23.34 8.82
N ASP A 208 6.51 -22.35 8.99
CA ASP A 208 6.80 -21.16 9.81
C ASP A 208 5.76 -20.99 10.94
N LYS A 209 6.18 -21.37 12.15
CA LYS A 209 5.37 -21.29 13.37
C LYS A 209 4.90 -19.86 13.68
N VAL A 210 5.60 -18.82 13.20
CA VAL A 210 5.20 -17.43 13.37
C VAL A 210 3.96 -17.13 12.54
N VAL A 211 3.96 -17.55 11.26
CA VAL A 211 2.83 -17.32 10.34
C VAL A 211 1.56 -18.00 10.87
N VAL A 212 1.66 -19.24 11.37
CA VAL A 212 0.52 -19.94 11.99
C VAL A 212 -0.06 -19.16 13.17
N ARG A 213 0.79 -18.78 14.14
CA ARG A 213 0.35 -18.01 15.31
C ARG A 213 -0.30 -16.69 14.92
N VAL A 214 0.23 -16.02 13.89
CA VAL A 214 -0.32 -14.78 13.35
C VAL A 214 -1.74 -15.00 12.81
N LEU A 215 -1.95 -16.06 12.02
CA LEU A 215 -3.26 -16.37 11.44
C LEU A 215 -4.28 -16.74 12.54
N GLU A 216 -3.88 -17.51 13.55
CA GLU A 216 -4.73 -17.84 14.71
C GLU A 216 -5.12 -16.59 15.50
N LYS A 217 -4.17 -15.69 15.77
CA LYS A 217 -4.44 -14.40 16.43
C LYS A 217 -5.41 -13.55 15.61
N ALA A 218 -5.22 -13.47 14.30
CA ALA A 218 -6.09 -12.71 13.41
C ALA A 218 -7.53 -13.24 13.44
N ILE A 219 -7.72 -14.56 13.41
CA ILE A 219 -9.03 -15.19 13.57
C ILE A 219 -9.69 -14.78 14.89
N SER A 220 -8.95 -14.81 15.99
CA SER A 220 -9.47 -14.40 17.31
C SER A 220 -9.94 -12.95 17.31
N ILE A 221 -9.19 -12.04 16.68
CA ILE A 221 -9.55 -10.62 16.56
C ILE A 221 -10.80 -10.44 15.68
N LEU A 222 -10.85 -11.11 14.53
CA LEU A 222 -11.97 -11.03 13.60
C LEU A 222 -13.27 -11.54 14.23
N ASN A 223 -13.22 -12.64 14.98
CA ASN A 223 -14.41 -13.17 15.68
C ASN A 223 -14.95 -12.15 16.69
N LYS A 224 -14.09 -11.52 17.49
CA LYS A 224 -14.50 -10.44 18.43
C LYS A 224 -15.05 -9.20 17.72
N THR A 225 -14.65 -8.99 16.46
CA THR A 225 -15.05 -7.82 15.67
C THR A 225 -16.37 -8.05 14.94
N ALA A 226 -16.64 -9.29 14.52
CA ALA A 226 -17.88 -9.69 13.85
C ALA A 226 -19.12 -9.54 14.75
N ASP A 227 -18.96 -9.61 16.07
CA ASP A 227 -20.04 -9.41 17.04
C ASP A 227 -20.40 -7.92 17.25
N LYS A 228 -19.70 -6.98 16.59
CA LYS A 228 -19.98 -5.54 16.70
C LYS A 228 -21.08 -5.10 15.71
N PRO A 229 -22.12 -4.37 16.16
CA PRO A 229 -23.13 -3.80 15.27
C PRO A 229 -22.50 -2.92 14.17
N GLY A 230 -22.94 -3.06 12.91
CA GLY A 230 -22.40 -2.31 11.75
C GLY A 230 -21.17 -2.94 11.06
N LEU A 231 -20.73 -4.12 11.52
CA LEU A 231 -19.70 -4.95 10.89
C LEU A 231 -20.32 -6.22 10.29
N GLU A 232 -21.28 -6.04 9.38
CA GLU A 232 -21.83 -7.14 8.59
C GLU A 232 -20.80 -7.60 7.55
N LEU A 233 -20.02 -8.62 7.91
CA LEU A 233 -19.15 -9.30 6.96
C LEU A 233 -20.04 -10.16 6.04
N LEU A 234 -19.79 -10.12 4.72
CA LEU A 234 -20.57 -10.84 3.70
C LEU A 234 -20.71 -12.35 3.94
N TYR A 235 -19.82 -12.90 4.77
CA TYR A 235 -19.86 -14.26 5.24
C TYR A 235 -19.89 -14.26 6.77
N PRO A 236 -21.00 -14.68 7.41
CA PRO A 236 -20.99 -14.91 8.84
C PRO A 236 -19.90 -15.94 9.18
N SER A 237 -19.39 -15.90 10.41
CA SER A 237 -18.39 -16.82 10.96
C SER A 237 -18.95 -18.26 11.11
N THR A 238 -19.76 -18.74 10.17
CA THR A 238 -20.39 -20.06 10.22
C THR A 238 -19.30 -21.11 10.11
N HIS A 239 -18.96 -21.64 11.29
CA HIS A 239 -18.08 -22.77 11.53
C HIS A 239 -16.66 -22.62 10.96
N ILE A 240 -15.83 -21.90 11.72
CA ILE A 240 -14.46 -22.38 11.97
C ILE A 240 -14.57 -23.68 12.82
N ASN A 241 -15.23 -24.71 12.30
CA ASN A 241 -14.96 -26.07 12.74
C ASN A 241 -13.63 -26.41 12.07
N SER A 242 -12.53 -26.22 12.80
CA SER A 242 -11.43 -27.18 13.05
C SER A 242 -11.08 -28.26 12.01
N THR A 243 -11.40 -28.07 10.75
CA THR A 243 -10.94 -28.86 9.61
C THR A 243 -11.22 -28.00 8.38
N LEU A 244 -10.15 -27.54 7.73
CA LEU A 244 -10.20 -27.26 6.29
C LEU A 244 -10.92 -28.45 5.65
N ASN A 245 -12.18 -28.28 5.25
CA ASN A 245 -12.95 -29.31 4.58
C ASN A 245 -12.46 -29.34 3.12
N LEU A 246 -11.25 -29.85 2.95
CA LEU A 246 -10.66 -30.25 1.68
C LEU A 246 -11.44 -31.48 1.27
N GLY A 247 -12.34 -31.31 0.28
CA GLY A 247 -13.27 -32.32 -0.16
C GLY A 247 -12.60 -33.67 -0.35
N GLY A 248 -13.15 -34.68 0.32
CA GLY A 248 -12.73 -36.06 0.21
C GLY A 248 -13.01 -36.63 -1.17
N VAL A 249 -11.99 -36.66 -2.01
CA VAL A 249 -11.85 -37.61 -3.11
C VAL A 249 -10.37 -38.03 -3.10
N GLU A 250 -10.11 -39.33 -3.04
CA GLU A 250 -8.80 -40.00 -3.14
C GLU A 250 -7.99 -40.35 -1.86
N ILE A 251 -8.61 -40.49 -0.68
CA ILE A 251 -7.96 -41.22 0.44
C ILE A 251 -7.88 -42.74 0.18
N SER A 252 -8.51 -43.25 -0.88
CA SER A 252 -8.41 -44.66 -1.28
C SER A 252 -7.15 -45.00 -2.12
N ALA A 253 -6.40 -44.01 -2.61
CA ALA A 253 -5.26 -44.26 -3.52
C ALA A 253 -3.88 -44.38 -2.84
N ILE A 254 -3.77 -44.08 -1.54
CA ILE A 254 -2.47 -44.05 -0.83
C ILE A 254 -2.16 -45.38 -0.10
N ARG A 255 -3.05 -46.39 -0.15
CA ARG A 255 -2.84 -47.69 0.49
C ARG A 255 -2.08 -48.74 -0.34
N GLN A 256 -1.59 -48.40 -1.53
CA GLN A 256 -0.72 -49.30 -2.29
C GLN A 256 0.55 -48.54 -2.67
N GLY A 257 1.62 -48.80 -1.93
CA GLY A 257 2.94 -48.27 -2.24
C GLY A 257 3.49 -48.81 -3.55
N HIS A 258 4.38 -48.04 -4.19
CA HIS A 258 5.66 -48.49 -4.76
C HIS A 258 6.29 -47.38 -5.63
N GLY A 259 7.57 -47.09 -5.36
CA GLY A 259 8.67 -47.24 -6.34
C GLY A 259 8.86 -46.22 -7.47
N ALA A 260 10.10 -45.73 -7.59
CA ALA A 260 10.60 -44.82 -8.63
C ALA A 260 10.61 -45.40 -10.08
N GLY A 261 10.47 -44.50 -11.07
CA GLY A 261 11.15 -44.60 -12.37
C GLY A 261 10.32 -44.86 -13.65
N ARG A 262 10.57 -44.00 -14.65
CA ARG A 262 10.35 -44.11 -16.13
C ARG A 262 8.98 -43.73 -16.75
N LEU A 263 9.10 -42.99 -17.87
CA LEU A 263 8.20 -42.48 -18.94
C LEU A 263 7.13 -43.47 -19.48
N PRO A 264 6.21 -43.13 -20.43
CA PRO A 264 5.74 -41.84 -21.01
C PRO A 264 4.17 -41.70 -21.10
N LEU A 265 3.69 -40.58 -21.66
CA LEU A 265 2.28 -40.28 -22.07
C LEU A 265 1.58 -41.43 -22.84
N PRO A 266 0.23 -41.46 -22.83
CA PRO A 266 -0.46 -41.21 -24.11
C PRO A 266 -1.71 -40.33 -24.03
N MET A 267 -2.02 -39.72 -25.18
CA MET A 267 -3.28 -39.05 -25.54
C MET A 267 -4.47 -40.03 -25.59
N SER A 268 -5.67 -39.58 -25.22
CA SER A 268 -6.87 -39.62 -26.08
C SER A 268 -8.05 -38.93 -25.38
N ALA A 269 -8.79 -38.13 -26.16
CA ALA A 269 -10.00 -37.43 -25.80
C ALA A 269 -11.21 -38.37 -25.62
N VAL A 270 -12.19 -37.97 -24.80
CA VAL A 270 -13.63 -38.13 -25.08
C VAL A 270 -14.40 -36.96 -24.46
N THR A 271 -15.19 -36.32 -25.32
CA THR A 271 -16.19 -35.27 -25.08
C THR A 271 -17.51 -35.85 -24.59
N GLN A 272 -18.23 -35.13 -23.72
CA GLN A 272 -19.70 -35.12 -23.68
C GLN A 272 -20.22 -33.84 -22.98
N SER A 273 -21.42 -33.43 -23.36
CA SER A 273 -21.79 -32.04 -23.66
C SER A 273 -23.13 -31.58 -23.06
N ILE A 274 -23.19 -30.29 -22.64
CA ILE A 274 -24.33 -29.31 -22.77
C ILE A 274 -25.51 -29.47 -21.76
N PRO A 275 -26.34 -28.44 -21.35
CA PRO A 275 -26.57 -27.07 -21.89
C PRO A 275 -26.75 -25.83 -20.93
N VAL A 276 -26.60 -24.62 -21.53
CA VAL A 276 -27.44 -23.38 -21.40
C VAL A 276 -27.28 -22.52 -20.11
N LYS A 277 -27.15 -21.18 -20.09
CA LYS A 277 -27.38 -20.03 -21.00
C LYS A 277 -26.49 -18.86 -20.49
N ARG A 278 -25.74 -18.16 -21.36
CA ARG A 278 -25.13 -16.87 -21.03
C ARG A 278 -25.30 -15.91 -22.21
N SER A 279 -25.90 -14.77 -21.94
CA SER A 279 -25.77 -13.55 -22.72
C SER A 279 -26.13 -12.41 -21.77
N ILE A 280 -25.13 -11.59 -21.44
CA ILE A 280 -25.11 -10.12 -21.56
C ILE A 280 -23.90 -9.60 -20.76
N ASP A 281 -22.98 -9.06 -21.55
CA ASP A 281 -22.01 -7.98 -21.34
C ASP A 281 -20.83 -8.11 -20.36
N ASP A 282 -19.68 -8.28 -21.03
CA ASP A 282 -18.31 -8.10 -20.59
C ASP A 282 -18.03 -6.67 -20.12
N HIS A 283 -17.47 -6.54 -18.91
CA HIS A 283 -16.39 -5.60 -18.54
C HIS A 283 -15.62 -6.22 -17.37
N ILE A 284 -14.96 -7.35 -17.62
CA ILE A 284 -14.01 -7.96 -16.67
C ILE A 284 -12.65 -7.97 -17.36
N VAL A 285 -11.77 -7.04 -16.96
CA VAL A 285 -10.36 -7.08 -17.33
C VAL A 285 -9.72 -8.32 -16.68
N PRO A 286 -9.04 -9.20 -17.44
CA PRO A 286 -8.47 -10.43 -16.88
C PRO A 286 -7.35 -10.12 -15.87
N ARG A 287 -7.48 -10.64 -14.63
CA ARG A 287 -6.38 -10.73 -13.66
C ARG A 287 -5.42 -11.85 -14.09
N GLU A 288 -4.43 -11.54 -14.92
CA GLU A 288 -3.29 -12.45 -15.09
C GLU A 288 -2.25 -12.14 -14.02
N LEU A 289 -1.98 -13.16 -13.18
CA LEU A 289 -1.07 -13.20 -12.02
C LEU A 289 0.15 -14.17 -12.35
N ARG A 290 1.40 -13.97 -11.87
CA ARG A 290 2.68 -14.70 -12.12
C ARG A 290 3.71 -14.24 -11.07
N LEU A 291 4.61 -15.14 -10.71
CA LEU A 291 5.63 -15.01 -9.68
C LEU A 291 6.99 -15.47 -10.17
N GLU A 292 8.04 -14.96 -9.52
CA GLU A 292 9.06 -15.81 -8.87
C GLU A 292 10.06 -15.03 -7.97
N GLN A 293 10.45 -15.72 -6.90
CA GLN A 293 11.73 -15.86 -6.17
C GLN A 293 12.71 -14.71 -5.90
N TYR A 294 13.14 -14.66 -4.63
CA TYR A 294 14.34 -14.02 -4.10
C TYR A 294 15.61 -14.77 -4.53
N ASN A 295 16.61 -14.08 -5.09
CA ASN A 295 18.02 -14.32 -4.75
C ASN A 295 18.98 -13.20 -5.19
N THR A 296 20.10 -13.14 -4.49
CA THR A 296 21.16 -12.13 -4.54
C THR A 296 22.03 -12.17 -5.82
N ARG A 297 22.25 -10.99 -6.42
CA ARG A 297 23.29 -10.52 -7.40
C ARG A 297 23.17 -10.83 -8.92
N ARG A 298 23.16 -9.72 -9.69
CA ARG A 298 23.56 -9.42 -11.11
C ARG A 298 22.80 -10.05 -12.32
N ARG A 299 22.24 -9.15 -13.16
CA ARG A 299 21.79 -9.17 -14.60
C ARG A 299 20.44 -9.84 -15.00
N GLN A 300 19.60 -9.05 -15.70
CA GLN A 300 18.30 -9.24 -16.42
C GLN A 300 18.23 -10.38 -17.49
N PRO A 301 17.09 -10.68 -18.19
CA PRO A 301 15.60 -10.47 -17.98
C PRO A 301 14.72 -11.73 -18.41
N PRO A 302 13.37 -11.75 -18.64
CA PRO A 302 12.18 -11.09 -18.03
C PRO A 302 10.88 -11.98 -17.84
N LYS A 303 9.83 -11.37 -17.24
CA LYS A 303 8.34 -11.48 -17.46
C LYS A 303 7.43 -12.18 -16.42
N ARG A 304 6.26 -11.54 -16.28
CA ARG A 304 5.39 -11.33 -15.10
C ARG A 304 3.91 -11.62 -15.46
N THR A 305 2.87 -11.47 -14.63
CA THR A 305 2.48 -10.58 -13.49
C THR A 305 1.43 -11.26 -12.68
N GLY A 306 1.34 -11.12 -11.31
CA GLY A 306 0.36 -10.36 -10.45
C GLY A 306 -0.06 -10.95 -9.06
N PRO A 307 -0.99 -10.45 -8.18
CA PRO A 307 -1.33 -9.07 -7.78
C PRO A 307 -0.41 -8.66 -6.62
N GLY A 308 0.38 -7.61 -6.85
CA GLY A 308 1.60 -7.35 -6.09
C GLY A 308 1.46 -6.39 -4.92
N THR A 309 2.37 -6.52 -3.96
CA THR A 309 2.80 -5.43 -3.10
C THR A 309 3.32 -4.29 -4.00
N VAL A 310 2.65 -3.13 -3.99
CA VAL A 310 3.13 -1.95 -4.73
C VAL A 310 4.28 -1.35 -3.93
N ARG A 311 5.46 -1.22 -4.55
CA ARG A 311 6.60 -0.59 -3.88
C ARG A 311 6.43 0.92 -3.96
N LYS A 312 6.19 1.56 -2.81
CA LYS A 312 6.29 3.00 -2.66
C LYS A 312 7.75 3.43 -2.66
N VAL A 313 7.96 4.55 -3.32
CA VAL A 313 9.21 5.28 -3.39
C VAL A 313 8.89 6.70 -2.89
N ALA A 314 9.50 7.12 -1.78
CA ALA A 314 9.58 8.54 -1.43
C ALA A 314 10.74 9.17 -2.20
N ASP A 315 10.54 10.33 -2.80
CA ASP A 315 11.61 11.10 -3.43
C ASP A 315 12.23 12.06 -2.40
N ARG A 316 13.33 11.62 -1.79
CA ARG A 316 14.21 12.48 -1.00
C ARG A 316 15.46 12.74 -1.82
N GLY A 317 15.34 13.60 -2.82
CA GLY A 317 16.41 13.92 -3.75
C GLY A 317 17.60 14.58 -3.05
N VAL A 318 18.82 14.15 -3.39
CA VAL A 318 20.09 14.77 -2.98
C VAL A 318 20.44 15.86 -4.00
N ALA A 319 19.52 16.80 -4.19
CA ALA A 319 19.71 17.93 -5.10
C ALA A 319 20.21 19.15 -4.30
N ASP A 320 21.14 19.89 -4.89
CA ASP A 320 21.55 21.19 -4.37
C ASP A 320 20.34 22.14 -4.40
N PRO A 321 20.28 23.14 -3.48
CA PRO A 321 19.13 24.02 -3.33
C PRO A 321 19.05 25.07 -4.45
N ASN A 322 18.92 24.64 -5.69
CA ASN A 322 18.74 25.48 -6.87
C ASN A 322 17.92 24.77 -7.97
N PRO A 323 17.29 25.55 -8.88
CA PRO A 323 16.49 25.03 -9.98
C PRO A 323 17.17 23.96 -10.83
N ASP A 324 18.40 24.23 -11.26
CA ASP A 324 19.11 23.39 -12.22
C ASP A 324 19.38 22.00 -11.65
N SER A 325 19.84 21.92 -10.40
CA SER A 325 20.13 20.65 -9.74
C SER A 325 18.87 19.78 -9.59
N TYR A 326 17.73 20.39 -9.26
CA TYR A 326 16.45 19.68 -9.16
C TYR A 326 16.03 19.09 -10.52
N MET A 327 16.05 19.92 -11.58
CA MET A 327 15.64 19.49 -12.92
C MET A 327 16.59 18.47 -13.53
N GLN A 328 17.91 18.66 -13.37
CA GLN A 328 18.91 17.67 -13.77
C GLN A 328 18.69 16.34 -13.07
N THR A 329 18.43 16.36 -11.76
CA THR A 329 18.25 15.15 -10.95
C THR A 329 17.00 14.36 -11.37
N ILE A 330 15.83 15.02 -11.44
CA ILE A 330 14.58 14.31 -11.74
C ILE A 330 14.54 13.84 -13.21
N CYS A 331 14.98 14.68 -14.15
CA CYS A 331 14.87 14.36 -15.57
C CYS A 331 15.88 13.29 -16.01
N ASN A 332 16.93 13.03 -15.23
CA ASN A 332 17.93 12.00 -15.51
C ASN A 332 17.85 10.80 -14.55
N THR A 333 16.81 10.71 -13.71
CA THR A 333 16.65 9.57 -12.80
C THR A 333 16.50 8.26 -13.56
N ASP A 334 17.22 7.22 -13.14
CA ASP A 334 17.11 5.87 -13.67
C ASP A 334 16.29 4.94 -12.75
N ARG A 335 15.65 5.52 -11.72
CA ARG A 335 14.96 4.78 -10.65
C ARG A 335 13.89 3.84 -11.16
N VAL A 336 13.07 4.30 -12.11
CA VAL A 336 11.99 3.49 -12.69
C VAL A 336 12.58 2.35 -13.52
N LYS A 337 13.55 2.67 -14.39
CA LYS A 337 14.26 1.69 -15.21
C LYS A 337 14.93 0.60 -14.36
N ASN A 338 15.62 0.99 -13.29
CA ASN A 338 16.29 0.06 -12.39
C ASN A 338 15.28 -0.80 -11.62
N ALA A 339 14.18 -0.22 -11.13
CA ALA A 339 13.12 -0.99 -10.49
C ALA A 339 12.51 -2.04 -11.44
N TYR A 340 12.23 -1.65 -12.68
CA TYR A 340 11.73 -2.58 -13.69
C TYR A 340 12.74 -3.67 -14.03
N ALA A 341 14.04 -3.34 -14.09
CA ALA A 341 15.10 -4.30 -14.33
C ALA A 341 15.21 -5.38 -13.25
N ASP A 342 14.87 -5.02 -12.02
CA ASP A 342 14.85 -5.91 -10.86
C ASP A 342 13.48 -6.59 -10.65
N ASN A 343 12.57 -6.53 -11.63
CA ASN A 343 11.18 -7.01 -11.51
C ASN A 343 10.38 -6.37 -10.34
N ASN A 344 10.77 -5.17 -9.90
CA ASN A 344 10.09 -4.37 -8.87
C ASN A 344 9.04 -3.42 -9.48
N ASN A 345 8.22 -3.93 -10.39
CA ASN A 345 7.02 -3.24 -10.94
C ASN A 345 5.69 -3.82 -10.35
N PRO A 346 4.48 -3.36 -10.72
CA PRO A 346 4.25 -1.95 -11.00
C PRO A 346 4.90 -1.09 -9.91
N LEU A 347 5.50 0.02 -10.32
CA LEU A 347 6.14 1.00 -9.45
C LEU A 347 5.25 2.24 -9.36
N VAL A 348 4.91 2.66 -8.14
CA VAL A 348 4.14 3.88 -7.91
C VAL A 348 4.95 4.82 -7.02
N PHE A 349 5.02 6.08 -7.40
CA PHE A 349 5.57 7.15 -6.56
C PHE A 349 4.52 7.55 -5.53
N GLY A 350 4.50 6.83 -4.40
CA GLY A 350 3.41 6.89 -3.43
C GLY A 350 3.40 8.12 -2.50
N GLU A 351 4.47 8.93 -2.50
CA GLU A 351 4.51 10.28 -1.90
C GLU A 351 5.49 11.17 -2.66
N TRP A 352 5.03 12.38 -3.00
CA TRP A 352 5.81 13.47 -3.57
C TRP A 352 5.06 14.80 -3.37
N SER A 353 5.75 15.93 -3.45
CA SER A 353 5.14 17.26 -3.30
C SER A 353 5.82 18.27 -4.25
N LEU A 354 5.43 19.54 -4.16
CA LEU A 354 6.11 20.64 -4.90
C LEU A 354 7.11 21.39 -4.02
N ALA A 355 7.40 20.88 -2.82
CA ALA A 355 8.27 21.57 -1.88
C ALA A 355 9.73 21.60 -2.37
N THR A 356 10.38 22.73 -2.13
CA THR A 356 11.80 22.97 -2.42
C THR A 356 12.50 23.41 -1.15
N ASN A 357 13.82 23.23 -1.10
CA ASN A 357 14.70 23.76 -0.04
C ASN A 357 15.34 25.10 -0.42
N PHE A 358 14.76 25.81 -1.38
CA PHE A 358 15.16 27.14 -1.84
C PHE A 358 13.92 27.94 -2.26
N ASP A 359 14.06 29.27 -2.34
CA ASP A 359 12.99 30.15 -2.80
C ASP A 359 12.82 30.01 -4.32
N ALA A 360 11.72 29.36 -4.72
CA ALA A 360 11.46 28.96 -6.09
C ALA A 360 10.46 29.92 -6.76
N SER A 361 10.74 30.30 -8.01
CA SER A 361 9.77 31.07 -8.80
C SER A 361 8.55 30.21 -9.14
N GLU A 362 7.39 30.85 -9.36
CA GLU A 362 6.18 30.13 -9.76
C GLU A 362 6.37 29.33 -11.06
N ASP A 363 7.12 29.89 -12.01
CA ASP A 363 7.39 29.24 -13.29
C ASP A 363 8.27 28.00 -13.12
N PHE A 364 9.26 28.07 -12.23
CA PHE A 364 10.01 26.88 -11.86
C PHE A 364 9.11 25.82 -11.22
N ILE A 365 8.20 26.20 -10.32
CA ILE A 365 7.30 25.22 -9.68
C ILE A 365 6.37 24.55 -10.69
N ARG A 366 5.89 25.27 -11.71
CA ARG A 366 5.15 24.70 -12.84
C ARG A 366 5.97 23.65 -13.60
N ASP A 367 7.22 23.98 -13.94
CA ASP A 367 8.11 23.04 -14.63
C ASP A 367 8.50 21.86 -13.73
N TRP A 368 8.75 22.10 -12.44
CA TRP A 368 9.06 21.07 -11.44
C TRP A 368 7.91 20.06 -11.29
N ALA A 369 6.67 20.55 -11.23
CA ALA A 369 5.46 19.74 -11.17
C ALA A 369 5.36 18.79 -12.38
N ASP A 370 5.60 19.31 -13.59
CA ASP A 370 5.55 18.52 -14.81
C ASP A 370 6.75 17.58 -14.96
N ALA A 371 7.95 17.97 -14.54
CA ALA A 371 9.14 17.12 -14.63
C ALA A 371 9.03 15.89 -13.73
N GLN A 372 8.50 16.06 -12.51
CA GLN A 372 8.15 14.96 -11.63
C GLN A 372 7.12 14.03 -12.28
N ARG A 373 5.99 14.57 -12.77
CA ARG A 373 4.92 13.77 -13.40
C ARG A 373 5.35 13.13 -14.72
N TYR A 374 6.28 13.73 -15.46
CA TYR A 374 6.90 13.12 -16.64
C TYR A 374 7.55 11.78 -16.30
N ILE A 375 8.17 11.67 -15.13
CA ILE A 375 8.68 10.39 -14.62
C ILE A 375 7.54 9.55 -14.05
N TYR A 376 6.74 10.09 -13.14
CA TYR A 376 5.85 9.27 -12.31
C TYR A 376 4.60 8.75 -13.04
N ALA A 377 4.12 9.49 -14.04
CA ALA A 377 3.00 9.08 -14.90
C ALA A 377 3.45 8.61 -16.29
N GLY A 378 4.65 9.02 -16.74
CA GLY A 378 5.16 8.70 -18.08
C GLY A 378 6.06 7.47 -18.13
N GLN A 379 6.81 7.19 -17.05
CA GLN A 379 7.71 6.03 -16.98
C GLN A 379 7.26 4.98 -15.96
N ALA A 380 6.70 5.43 -14.83
CA ALA A 380 6.17 4.56 -13.78
C ALA A 380 4.66 4.31 -13.94
N ASP A 381 4.08 3.50 -13.07
CA ASP A 381 2.69 3.03 -13.14
C ASP A 381 1.70 3.98 -12.46
N GLY A 382 2.20 5.05 -11.85
CA GLY A 382 1.37 6.05 -11.21
C GLY A 382 2.06 6.82 -10.09
N TRP A 383 1.30 7.73 -9.50
CA TRP A 383 1.76 8.64 -8.46
C TRP A 383 0.65 8.95 -7.48
N ILE A 384 1.03 9.32 -6.26
CA ILE A 384 0.13 9.76 -5.21
C ILE A 384 0.76 10.98 -4.54
N PHE A 385 0.13 12.14 -4.72
CA PHE A 385 0.63 13.41 -4.21
C PHE A 385 0.44 13.50 -2.70
N TRP A 386 1.49 13.86 -1.97
CA TRP A 386 1.42 14.20 -0.56
C TRP A 386 1.21 15.71 -0.41
N SER A 387 0.01 16.18 -0.07
CA SER A 387 -1.22 15.47 0.30
C SER A 387 -2.44 16.07 -0.41
N HIS A 388 -3.63 15.47 -0.27
CA HIS A 388 -4.84 16.05 -0.87
C HIS A 388 -5.12 17.48 -0.36
N LYS A 389 -4.98 17.71 0.95
CA LYS A 389 -5.11 19.03 1.58
C LYS A 389 -4.33 19.15 2.88
N ILE A 390 -3.94 20.39 3.20
CA ILE A 390 -3.50 20.83 4.52
C ILE A 390 -4.32 22.05 4.94
N GLU A 391 -4.23 22.43 6.20
CA GLU A 391 -5.01 23.52 6.78
C GLU A 391 -4.75 24.88 6.13
N GLN A 392 -5.84 25.61 5.93
CA GLN A 392 -5.81 26.92 5.30
C GLN A 392 -5.00 27.92 6.13
N GLY A 393 -4.21 28.73 5.43
CA GLY A 393 -3.26 29.66 6.05
C GLY A 393 -1.95 29.01 6.51
N SER A 394 -1.73 27.71 6.24
CA SER A 394 -0.43 27.08 6.43
C SER A 394 0.63 27.70 5.50
N PRO A 395 1.87 27.96 5.98
CA PRO A 395 2.96 28.46 5.14
C PRO A 395 3.44 27.43 4.10
N TYR A 396 2.98 26.18 4.21
CA TYR A 396 3.30 25.09 3.30
C TYR A 396 2.36 25.01 2.09
N ILE A 397 1.35 25.88 2.03
CA ILE A 397 0.48 26.05 0.87
C ILE A 397 1.21 26.93 -0.17
N PRO A 398 1.16 26.59 -1.47
CA PRO A 398 0.39 25.48 -2.06
C PRO A 398 1.15 24.15 -2.17
N TYR A 399 2.43 24.10 -1.77
CA TYR A 399 3.36 23.03 -2.17
C TYR A 399 3.05 21.63 -1.61
N TRP A 400 2.33 21.54 -0.50
CA TRP A 400 1.98 20.29 0.19
C TRP A 400 0.47 19.95 0.13
N SER A 401 -0.30 20.71 -0.65
CA SER A 401 -1.75 20.53 -0.83
C SER A 401 -2.10 20.48 -2.31
N TYR A 402 -2.52 19.32 -2.80
CA TYR A 402 -2.84 19.09 -4.21
C TYR A 402 -3.87 20.10 -4.73
N PHE A 403 -4.98 20.29 -4.01
CA PHE A 403 -6.02 21.22 -4.44
C PHE A 403 -5.58 22.69 -4.38
N SER A 404 -4.68 23.04 -3.46
CA SER A 404 -4.10 24.38 -3.45
C SER A 404 -3.15 24.60 -4.63
N ALA A 405 -2.31 23.60 -4.96
CA ALA A 405 -1.42 23.65 -6.12
C ALA A 405 -2.20 23.67 -7.45
N LEU A 406 -3.31 22.91 -7.53
CA LEU A 406 -4.23 22.96 -8.67
C LEU A 406 -4.85 24.35 -8.82
N LYS A 407 -5.32 24.95 -7.71
CA LYS A 407 -5.86 26.32 -7.70
C LYS A 407 -4.82 27.38 -8.09
N ALA A 408 -3.56 27.19 -7.69
CA ALA A 408 -2.44 28.06 -8.07
C ALA A 408 -1.99 27.88 -9.54
N GLY A 409 -2.56 26.92 -10.27
CA GLY A 409 -2.23 26.70 -11.69
C GLY A 409 -0.93 25.93 -11.91
N TYR A 410 -0.43 25.20 -10.90
CA TYR A 410 0.74 24.34 -11.03
C TYR A 410 0.44 22.98 -11.66
N PHE A 411 -0.84 22.60 -11.71
CA PHE A 411 -1.31 21.41 -12.40
C PHE A 411 -2.36 21.78 -13.45
N LYS A 412 -2.42 20.97 -14.52
CA LYS A 412 -3.59 20.95 -15.41
C LYS A 412 -4.78 20.33 -14.68
N LYS A 413 -6.00 20.74 -15.07
CA LYS A 413 -7.25 20.15 -14.57
C LYS A 413 -7.36 18.66 -14.88
N ASP A 414 -6.81 18.22 -16.01
CA ASP A 414 -6.69 16.80 -16.35
C ASP A 414 -5.38 16.25 -15.75
N PRO A 415 -5.44 15.39 -14.73
CA PRO A 415 -4.27 14.85 -14.04
C PRO A 415 -3.50 13.83 -14.88
N SER A 416 -3.97 13.47 -16.08
CA SER A 416 -3.20 12.68 -17.06
C SER A 416 -2.30 13.53 -17.95
N ARG A 417 -2.46 14.87 -17.95
CA ARG A 417 -1.76 15.78 -18.86
C ARG A 417 -0.72 16.64 -18.16
N LEU A 418 0.44 16.75 -18.78
CA LEU A 418 1.46 17.74 -18.44
C LEU A 418 1.10 19.09 -19.08
N ALA A 419 1.47 20.21 -18.45
CA ALA A 419 1.38 21.52 -19.09
C ALA A 419 2.47 21.69 -20.15
N ASN A 420 3.69 21.23 -19.84
CA ASN A 420 4.84 21.18 -20.72
C ASN A 420 5.35 19.72 -20.84
N PRO A 421 4.91 18.96 -21.86
CA PRO A 421 5.39 17.58 -22.06
C PRO A 421 6.87 17.50 -22.48
N ASN A 422 7.49 18.63 -22.79
CA ASN A 422 8.90 18.73 -23.19
C ASN A 422 9.79 19.27 -22.06
N VAL A 423 9.27 19.42 -20.84
CA VAL A 423 9.97 20.07 -19.73
C VAL A 423 11.34 19.46 -19.42
N CYS A 424 11.49 18.14 -19.60
CA CYS A 424 12.76 17.45 -19.39
C CYS A 424 13.73 17.48 -20.58
N LYS A 425 13.31 17.90 -21.78
CA LYS A 425 14.17 17.89 -22.98
C LYS A 425 15.48 18.68 -22.81
N PRO A 426 15.51 19.88 -22.19
CA PRO A 426 16.75 20.62 -21.99
C PRO A 426 17.71 19.95 -21.00
N TRP A 427 17.19 19.09 -20.11
CA TRP A 427 17.93 18.52 -18.98
C TRP A 427 18.44 17.10 -19.27
N ILE A 428 17.82 16.39 -20.20
CA ILE A 428 18.29 15.11 -20.68
C ILE A 428 19.48 15.39 -21.60
N ALA A 429 20.69 15.09 -21.13
CA ALA A 429 21.90 15.34 -21.90
C ALA A 429 21.80 14.68 -23.29
N ASN A 430 21.98 15.47 -24.35
CA ASN A 430 22.47 14.92 -25.61
C ASN A 430 23.85 14.35 -25.30
N ARG A 431 24.00 13.03 -25.32
CA ARG A 431 25.30 12.34 -25.16
C ARG A 431 26.20 12.58 -26.38
N THR A 432 26.49 13.83 -26.70
CA THR A 432 27.41 14.25 -27.75
C THR A 432 28.15 15.50 -27.30
N SER A 433 29.49 15.38 -27.24
CA SER A 433 30.50 16.38 -26.84
C SER A 433 30.75 16.44 -25.32
N THR A 434 31.92 16.14 -24.75
CA THR A 434 33.30 16.25 -25.28
C THR A 434 34.27 15.41 -24.43
N THR A 435 34.93 14.45 -25.07
CA THR A 435 36.38 14.29 -24.94
C THR A 435 37.05 15.64 -25.21
N VAL A 436 37.76 16.18 -24.23
CA VAL A 436 39.13 16.71 -24.36
C VAL A 436 39.88 16.32 -23.10
#